data_AF-A0A382BRV9-F1
#
_entry.id   AF-A0A382BRV9-F1
#
_cell.length_a   1.000
_cell.length_b   1.000
_cell.length_c   1.000
_cell.angle_alpha   90.00
_cell.angle_beta   90.00
_cell.angle_gamma   90.00
#
_symmetry.space_group_name_H-M   'P 1'
#
loop_
_entity.id
_entity.type
_entity.pdbx_description
1 polymer ?
#
loop_
_entity_poly.entity_id
_entity_poly.type
_entity_poly.pdbx_seq_one_letter_code
_entity_poly.pdbx_strand_id
1 'polypeptide(L)'
;SARKLIYMADLIPMAAHIPLPWVMAYDIHPVQTVQEKSEILPRIVNEEWIIFFEHDPVHQAATVQFDGKHYCLKETVNISE
;
A
#
# COMPACT_ATOMS: atom_id res chain seq x y z
N SER A 1 17.80 -11.22 -7.33
CA SER A 1 16.96 -10.96 -6.16
C SER A 1 15.55 -11.44 -6.41
N ALA A 2 14.94 -12.15 -5.45
CA ALA A 2 13.52 -12.46 -5.49
C ALA A 2 12.72 -11.19 -5.12
N ARG A 3 11.68 -10.86 -5.89
CA ARG A 3 10.75 -9.77 -5.55
C ARG A 3 9.73 -10.29 -4.53
N LYS A 4 9.47 -9.52 -3.47
CA LYS A 4 8.47 -9.87 -2.46
C LYS A 4 7.16 -9.17 -2.78
N LEU A 5 6.07 -9.93 -2.72
CA LEU A 5 4.72 -9.42 -2.83
C LEU A 5 4.04 -9.53 -1.46
N ILE A 6 3.31 -8.50 -1.08
CA ILE A 6 2.49 -8.47 0.13
C ILE A 6 1.02 -8.24 -0.22
N TYR A 7 0.16 -9.04 0.39
CA TYR A 7 -1.28 -8.88 0.34
C TYR A 7 -1.73 -8.20 1.64
N MET A 8 -2.27 -6.99 1.52
CA MET A 8 -2.61 -6.12 2.65
C MET A 8 -4.11 -6.15 3.01
N ALA A 9 -4.93 -6.89 2.25
CA ALA A 9 -6.40 -6.83 2.35
C ALA A 9 -6.89 -5.36 2.42
N ASP A 10 -7.79 -5.08 3.35
CA ASP A 10 -8.41 -3.75 3.54
C ASP A 10 -7.52 -2.70 4.21
N LEU A 11 -6.30 -3.05 4.64
CA LEU A 11 -5.37 -2.08 5.22
C LEU A 11 -4.84 -1.11 4.13
N ILE A 12 -4.59 -1.63 2.92
CA ILE A 12 -4.27 -0.84 1.72
C ILE A 12 -4.96 -1.52 0.52
N PRO A 13 -6.28 -1.35 0.37
CA PRO A 13 -7.04 -2.09 -0.63
C PRO A 13 -6.91 -1.50 -2.03
N MET A 14 -6.46 -0.23 -2.13
CA MET A 14 -6.22 0.47 -3.38
C MET A 14 -4.97 1.35 -3.32
N ALA A 15 -4.44 1.74 -4.48
CA ALA A 15 -3.32 2.68 -4.57
C ALA A 15 -3.64 4.03 -3.90
N ALA A 16 -4.91 4.46 -3.96
CA ALA A 16 -5.40 5.66 -3.29
C ALA A 16 -5.43 5.54 -1.75
N HIS A 17 -5.14 4.38 -1.17
CA HIS A 17 -5.04 4.18 0.28
C HIS A 17 -3.59 4.05 0.77
N ILE A 18 -2.59 4.22 -0.10
CA ILE A 18 -1.18 4.18 0.29
C ILE A 18 -0.83 5.28 1.31
N PRO A 19 -1.21 6.57 1.11
CA PRO A 19 -0.89 7.62 2.08
C PRO A 19 -1.48 7.31 3.45
N LEU A 20 -0.68 7.54 4.51
CA LEU A 20 -1.06 7.27 5.89
C LEU A 20 -2.49 7.70 6.26
N PRO A 21 -2.92 8.95 6.04
CA PRO A 21 -4.22 9.42 6.52
C PRO A 21 -5.43 8.89 5.73
N TRP A 22 -5.21 8.23 4.58
CA TRP A 22 -6.28 7.76 3.72
C TRP A 22 -6.62 6.30 4.07
N VAL A 23 -7.69 6.15 4.83
CA VAL A 23 -8.18 4.88 5.40
C VAL A 23 -9.62 4.62 4.96
N MET A 24 -10.11 3.41 5.17
CA MET A 24 -11.45 3.02 4.73
C MET A 24 -12.53 3.71 5.57
N ALA A 25 -13.66 4.06 4.94
CA ALA A 25 -14.77 4.73 5.62
C ALA A 25 -15.43 3.85 6.71
N TYR A 26 -15.30 2.53 6.59
CA TYR A 26 -15.84 1.55 7.52
C TYR A 26 -14.83 1.07 8.57
N ASP A 27 -13.63 1.65 8.63
CA ASP A 27 -12.68 1.32 9.68
C ASP A 27 -13.26 1.67 11.05
N ILE A 28 -13.31 0.67 11.93
CA ILE A 28 -13.82 0.84 13.30
C ILE A 28 -12.87 1.74 14.12
N HIS A 29 -11.56 1.61 13.87
CA HIS A 29 -10.52 2.35 14.56
C HIS A 29 -9.52 3.00 13.58
N PRO A 30 -9.89 4.11 12.90
CA PRO A 30 -9.05 4.77 11.90
C PRO A 30 -7.64 5.13 12.38
N VAL A 31 -7.50 5.53 13.65
CA VAL A 31 -6.19 5.84 14.25
C VAL A 31 -5.29 4.61 14.32
N GLN A 32 -5.87 3.44 14.61
CA GLN A 32 -5.14 2.18 14.62
C GLN A 32 -4.70 1.79 13.20
N THR A 33 -5.58 1.93 12.20
CA THR A 33 -5.22 1.71 10.77
C THR A 33 -4.02 2.59 10.37
N VAL A 34 -4.04 3.87 10.74
CA VAL A 34 -2.93 4.79 10.46
C VAL A 34 -1.64 4.33 11.14
N GLN A 35 -1.71 3.86 12.39
CA GLN A 35 -0.57 3.35 13.13
C GLN A 35 0.03 2.10 12.45
N GLU A 36 -0.80 1.11 12.11
CA GLU A 36 -0.37 -0.12 11.42
C GLU A 36 0.30 0.21 10.08
N LYS A 37 -0.28 1.14 9.31
CA LYS A 37 0.34 1.63 8.06
C LYS A 37 1.68 2.31 8.31
N SER A 38 1.80 3.10 9.37
CA SER A 38 3.05 3.80 9.72
C SER A 38 4.19 2.85 10.10
N GLU A 39 3.85 1.67 10.63
CA GLU A 39 4.82 0.64 11.00
C GLU A 39 5.30 -0.15 9.77
N ILE A 40 4.40 -0.44 8.81
CA ILE A 40 4.71 -1.33 7.67
C ILE A 40 5.25 -0.59 6.43
N LEU A 41 4.75 0.61 6.11
CA LEU A 41 5.13 1.34 4.89
C LEU A 41 6.64 1.68 4.79
N PRO A 42 7.35 2.07 5.87
CA PRO A 42 8.80 2.27 5.80
C PRO A 42 9.54 1.02 5.35
N ARG A 43 9.09 -0.15 5.81
CA ARG A 43 9.68 -1.44 5.47
C ARG A 43 9.40 -1.82 4.01
N ILE A 44 8.16 -1.61 3.56
CA ILE A 44 7.76 -1.84 2.16
C ILE A 44 8.63 -1.00 1.22
N VAL A 45 8.85 0.28 1.54
CA VAL A 45 9.69 1.18 0.73
C VAL A 45 11.15 0.75 0.76
N ASN A 46 11.71 0.49 1.96
CA ASN A 46 13.13 0.15 2.11
C ASN A 46 13.51 -1.19 1.47
N GLU A 47 12.60 -2.18 1.53
CA GLU A 47 12.83 -3.51 0.95
C GLU A 47 12.25 -3.66 -0.47
N GLU A 48 11.71 -2.59 -1.06
CA GLU A 48 11.09 -2.57 -2.39
C GLU A 48 10.03 -3.67 -2.59
N TRP A 49 9.14 -3.85 -1.59
CA TRP A 49 8.03 -4.79 -1.69
C TRP A 49 6.97 -4.29 -2.67
N ILE A 50 6.26 -5.24 -3.29
CA ILE A 50 5.10 -4.99 -4.14
C ILE A 50 3.84 -5.18 -3.31
N ILE A 51 2.97 -4.17 -3.23
CA ILE A 51 1.63 -4.30 -2.64
C ILE A 51 0.67 -4.77 -3.72
N PHE A 52 -0.08 -5.84 -3.45
CA PHE A 52 -1.24 -6.24 -4.25
C PHE A 52 -2.51 -5.55 -3.74
N PHE A 53 -3.33 -5.04 -4.66
CA PHE A 53 -4.56 -4.31 -4.35
C PHE A 53 -5.78 -5.15 -4.72
N GLU A 54 -6.61 -5.49 -3.74
CA GLU A 54 -7.82 -6.30 -3.94
C GLU A 54 -8.99 -5.51 -4.56
N HIS A 55 -9.08 -4.21 -4.26
CA HIS A 55 -10.24 -3.39 -4.60
C HIS A 55 -9.92 -2.30 -5.61
N ASP A 56 -8.69 -2.20 -6.10
CA ASP A 56 -8.29 -1.19 -7.08
C ASP A 56 -8.65 -1.63 -8.50
N PRO A 57 -9.56 -0.94 -9.20
CA PRO A 57 -9.97 -1.32 -10.54
C PRO A 57 -8.95 -0.92 -11.62
N VAL A 58 -7.93 -0.12 -11.27
CA VAL A 58 -6.94 0.43 -12.20
C VAL A 58 -5.57 -0.23 -12.03
N HIS A 59 -5.15 -0.46 -10.79
CA HIS A 59 -3.83 -1.00 -10.46
C HIS A 59 -3.96 -2.36 -9.79
N GLN A 60 -3.44 -3.43 -10.38
CA GLN A 60 -3.42 -4.74 -9.71
C GLN A 60 -2.45 -4.77 -8.52
N ALA A 61 -1.30 -4.12 -8.69
CA ALA A 61 -0.28 -4.01 -7.68
C ALA A 61 0.66 -2.83 -7.96
N ALA A 62 1.45 -2.43 -6.97
CA ALA A 62 2.47 -1.41 -7.16
C ALA A 62 3.64 -1.51 -6.18
N THR A 63 4.78 -0.93 -6.56
CA THR A 63 5.82 -0.52 -5.62
C THR A 63 5.47 0.85 -5.03
N VAL A 64 6.01 1.15 -3.86
CA VAL A 64 5.72 2.37 -3.10
C VAL A 64 6.98 3.20 -2.92
N GLN A 65 6.84 4.52 -2.90
CA GLN A 65 7.90 5.46 -2.53
C GLN A 65 7.41 6.44 -1.46
N PHE A 66 8.34 7.13 -0.81
CA PHE A 66 8.06 8.29 0.03
C PHE A 66 8.57 9.54 -0.69
N ASP A 67 7.68 10.49 -0.99
CA ASP A 67 8.01 11.69 -1.80
C ASP A 67 8.57 12.87 -0.97
N GLY A 68 8.86 12.64 0.31
CA GLY A 68 9.25 13.67 1.27
C GLY A 68 8.07 14.20 2.11
N LYS A 69 6.82 13.89 1.73
CA LYS A 69 5.61 14.29 2.46
C LYS A 69 4.65 13.12 2.70
N HIS A 70 4.44 12.27 1.70
CA HIS A 70 3.52 11.14 1.77
C HIS A 70 4.13 9.88 1.14
N TYR A 71 3.62 8.73 1.53
CA TYR A 71 3.81 7.49 0.78
C TYR A 71 2.90 7.52 -0.44
N CYS A 72 3.41 7.17 -1.62
CA CYS A 72 2.63 7.17 -2.86
C CYS A 72 3.08 6.04 -3.80
N LEU A 73 2.24 5.76 -4.79
CA LEU A 73 2.55 4.81 -5.86
C LEU A 73 3.84 5.25 -6.58
N LYS A 74 4.78 4.32 -6.75
CA LYS A 74 6.01 4.51 -7.52
C LYS A 74 5.84 3.95 -8.93
N GLU A 75 5.63 2.64 -9.04
CA GLU A 75 5.45 1.93 -10.32
C GLU A 75 4.35 0.88 -10.19
N THR A 76 3.47 0.81 -11.18
CA THR A 76 2.42 -0.23 -11.30
C THR A 76 3.05 -1.56 -11.73
N VAL A 77 2.51 -2.65 -11.17
CA VAL A 77 2.90 -4.02 -11.51
C VAL A 77 1.66 -4.79 -11.94
N ASN A 78 1.68 -5.35 -13.15
CA ASN A 78 0.66 -6.30 -13.60
C ASN A 78 1.05 -7.70 -13.12
N ILE A 79 0.09 -8.40 -12.49
CA ILE A 79 0.30 -9.69 -11.84
C ILE A 79 -0.49 -10.80 -12.54
N SER A 80 -1.58 -10.46 -13.22
CA SER A 80 -2.21 -11.34 -14.20
C SER A 80 -1.49 -11.30 -15.55
N GLU A 81 -1.64 -12.37 -16.32
CA GLU A 81 -1.31 -12.42 -17.75
C GLU A 81 -2.18 -11.46 -18.59
#